data_AF-T1BRW8-F1
#
_entry.id   AF-T1BRW8-F1
#
_cell.length_a   1.000
_cell.length_b   1.000
_cell.length_c   1.000
_cell.angle_alpha   90.00
_cell.angle_beta   90.00
_cell.angle_gamma   90.00
#
_symmetry.space_group_name_H-M   'P 1'
#
loop_
_entity.id
_entity.type
_entity.pdbx_description
1 polymer ?
#
loop_
_entity_poly.entity_id
_entity_poly.type
_entity_poly.pdbx_seq_one_letter_code
_entity_poly.pdbx_strand_id
1 'polypeptide(L)'
;MADTIKRLRWPPELRVINDYHDDAAHLDALADSVRRHWAVQGRGQKLLLSFHGIPRRYVLGGDPYYCQCLATARLLRERLGLGAGEVLLTFQSRVGRER
;
A
#
# COMPACT_ATOMS: atom_id res chain seq x y z
N MET A 1 -24.02 -13.41 7.20
CA MET A 1 -23.28 -14.33 6.30
C MET A 1 -22.84 -15.61 6.99
N ALA A 2 -22.15 -15.54 8.12
CA ALA A 2 -21.71 -16.73 8.87
C ALA A 2 -22.85 -17.73 9.16
N ASP A 3 -23.99 -17.27 9.65
CA ASP A 3 -25.11 -18.17 10.00
C ASP A 3 -25.82 -18.77 8.78
N THR A 4 -25.71 -18.13 7.61
CA THR A 4 -26.23 -18.67 6.35
C THR A 4 -25.32 -19.79 5.83
N ILE A 5 -24.00 -19.60 5.89
CA ILE A 5 -23.02 -20.61 5.45
C ILE A 5 -23.08 -21.85 6.34
N LYS A 6 -23.27 -21.69 7.67
CA LYS A 6 -23.44 -22.81 8.63
C LYS A 6 -24.59 -23.77 8.30
N ARG A 7 -25.62 -23.29 7.58
CA ARG A 7 -26.81 -24.09 7.23
C ARG A 7 -26.70 -24.81 5.90
N LEU A 8 -25.68 -24.51 5.10
CA LEU A 8 -25.46 -25.17 3.81
C LEU A 8 -24.85 -26.54 4.05
N ARG A 9 -25.49 -27.60 3.55
CA ARG A 9 -24.92 -28.97 3.56
C ARG A 9 -23.66 -29.09 2.72
N TRP A 10 -23.46 -28.16 1.78
CA TRP A 10 -22.27 -28.02 0.95
C TRP A 10 -21.86 -26.54 0.93
N PRO A 11 -20.90 -26.10 1.77
CA PRO A 11 -20.46 -24.71 1.76
C PRO A 11 -19.65 -24.40 0.49
N PRO A 12 -19.74 -23.17 -0.05
CA PRO A 12 -18.92 -22.77 -1.19
C PRO A 12 -17.45 -22.60 -0.78
N GLU A 13 -16.55 -22.70 -1.74
CA GLU A 13 -15.17 -22.31 -1.54
C GLU A 13 -15.06 -20.80 -1.29
N LEU A 14 -14.28 -20.44 -0.28
CA LEU A 14 -13.96 -19.05 0.03
C LEU A 14 -12.51 -18.79 -0.33
N ARG A 15 -12.28 -17.88 -1.28
CA ARG A 15 -10.96 -17.34 -1.58
C ARG A 15 -10.94 -15.86 -1.19
N VAL A 16 -10.07 -15.51 -0.25
CA VAL A 16 -9.86 -14.12 0.19
C VAL A 16 -8.46 -13.69 -0.22
N ILE A 17 -8.36 -12.52 -0.85
CA ILE A 17 -7.08 -11.85 -1.10
C ILE A 17 -6.95 -10.80 0.01
N ASN A 18 -6.08 -11.07 0.97
CA ASN A 18 -5.91 -10.20 2.14
C ASN A 18 -5.10 -8.94 1.80
N ASP A 19 -4.15 -9.06 0.89
CA ASP A 19 -3.32 -7.95 0.41
C ASP A 19 -2.71 -8.27 -0.97
N TYR A 20 -2.19 -7.23 -1.62
CA TYR A 20 -1.56 -7.29 -2.95
C TYR A 20 -0.45 -6.22 -3.07
N HIS A 21 0.06 -5.75 -1.93
CA HIS A 21 0.94 -4.58 -1.86
C HIS A 21 2.31 -4.77 -2.53
N ASP A 22 2.74 -6.03 -2.66
CA ASP A 22 3.97 -6.49 -3.30
C ASP A 22 3.72 -7.23 -4.63
N ASP A 23 2.47 -7.29 -5.11
CA ASP A 23 2.13 -7.90 -6.39
C ASP A 23 2.87 -7.21 -7.54
N ALA A 24 3.43 -8.00 -8.45
CA ALA A 24 4.28 -7.49 -9.51
C ALA A 24 3.50 -6.58 -10.47
N ALA A 25 2.29 -6.98 -10.88
CA ALA A 25 1.48 -6.20 -11.81
C ALA A 25 0.99 -4.89 -11.16
N HIS A 26 0.64 -4.93 -9.87
CA HIS A 26 0.31 -3.72 -9.10
C HIS A 26 1.47 -2.73 -9.07
N LEU A 27 2.67 -3.20 -8.72
CA LEU A 27 3.86 -2.36 -8.64
C LEU A 27 4.30 -1.82 -10.00
N ASP A 28 4.14 -2.60 -11.07
CA ASP A 28 4.44 -2.16 -12.43
C ASP A 28 3.46 -1.08 -12.88
N ALA A 29 2.17 -1.24 -12.60
CA ALA A 29 1.17 -0.21 -12.87
C ALA A 29 1.45 1.10 -12.13
N LEU A 30 1.90 1.03 -10.87
CA LEU A 30 2.34 2.19 -10.09
C LEU A 30 3.59 2.85 -10.71
N ALA A 31 4.60 2.06 -11.04
CA ALA A 31 5.84 2.56 -11.64
C ALA A 31 5.54 3.26 -12.98
N ASP A 32 4.67 2.68 -13.80
CA ASP A 32 4.28 3.25 -15.08
C ASP A 32 3.48 4.53 -14.92
N SER A 33 2.64 4.64 -13.89
CA SER A 33 1.96 5.89 -13.56
C SER A 33 2.95 7.02 -13.27
N VAL A 34 3.98 6.73 -12.46
CA VAL A 34 5.05 7.68 -12.16
C VAL A 34 5.84 8.07 -13.41
N ARG A 35 6.25 7.09 -14.23
CA ARG A 35 6.98 7.33 -15.48
C ARG A 35 6.17 8.17 -16.47
N ARG A 36 4.87 7.89 -16.62
CA ARG A 36 3.96 8.70 -17.46
C ARG A 36 3.89 10.14 -16.98
N HIS A 37 3.81 10.35 -15.67
CA HIS A 37 3.81 11.71 -15.11
C HIS A 37 5.13 12.44 -15.42
N TRP A 38 6.28 11.79 -15.19
CA TRP A 38 7.59 12.38 -15.50
C TRP A 38 7.81 12.67 -16.98
N ALA A 39 7.24 11.85 -17.88
CA ALA A 39 7.33 12.09 -19.32
C ALA A 39 6.64 13.40 -19.72
N VAL A 40 5.59 13.82 -19.01
CA VAL A 40 4.83 15.04 -19.32
C VAL A 40 5.33 16.25 -18.53
N GLN A 41 5.64 16.08 -17.25
CA GLN A 41 5.95 17.18 -16.32
C GLN A 41 7.45 17.32 -16.02
N GLY A 42 8.27 16.39 -16.50
CA GLY A 42 9.66 16.25 -16.09
C GLY A 42 9.80 15.55 -14.73
N ARG A 43 11.03 15.16 -14.41
CA ARG A 43 11.37 14.54 -13.13
C ARG A 43 11.75 15.61 -12.11
N GLY A 44 11.05 15.62 -10.97
CA GLY A 44 11.42 16.45 -9.82
C GLY A 44 12.63 15.91 -9.04
N GLN A 45 13.06 16.63 -8.01
CA GLN A 45 14.24 16.23 -7.20
C GLN A 45 14.00 14.96 -6.37
N LYS A 46 12.77 14.77 -5.87
CA LYS A 46 12.37 13.62 -5.06
C LYS A 46 10.94 13.18 -5.40
N LEU A 47 10.68 11.89 -5.27
CA LEU A 47 9.35 11.30 -5.34
C LEU A 47 8.77 11.20 -3.92
N LEU A 48 7.63 11.84 -3.67
CA LEU A 48 6.91 11.74 -2.40
C LEU A 48 5.78 10.71 -2.51
N LEU A 49 5.88 9.62 -1.74
CA LEU A 49 4.84 8.63 -1.57
C LEU A 49 4.04 8.97 -0.31
N SER A 50 2.77 9.34 -0.49
CA SER A 50 1.88 9.77 0.61
C SER A 50 0.76 8.76 0.83
N PHE A 51 0.87 7.95 1.89
CA PHE A 51 -0.12 6.96 2.29
C PHE A 51 -1.10 7.52 3.33
N HIS A 52 -2.25 6.88 3.53
CA HIS A 52 -3.17 7.31 4.58
C HIS A 52 -2.66 6.88 5.95
N GLY A 53 -2.65 7.77 6.93
CA GLY A 53 -2.24 7.42 8.29
C GLY A 53 -3.29 6.55 8.99
N ILE A 54 -2.82 5.63 9.84
CA ILE A 54 -3.68 4.85 10.74
C ILE A 54 -3.28 5.09 12.20
N PRO A 55 -4.23 4.95 13.15
CA PRO A 55 -3.96 5.04 14.59
C PRO A 55 -2.84 4.09 15.03
N ARG A 56 -1.98 4.54 15.97
CA ARG A 56 -0.83 3.72 16.40
C ARG A 56 -1.26 2.41 17.03
N ARG A 57 -2.39 2.41 17.76
CA ARG A 57 -2.95 1.21 18.39
C ARG A 57 -3.26 0.08 17.39
N TYR A 58 -3.60 0.39 16.13
CA TYR A 58 -3.87 -0.63 15.13
C TYR A 58 -2.60 -1.34 14.71
N VAL A 59 -1.52 -0.59 14.49
CA VAL A 59 -0.19 -1.16 14.21
C VAL A 59 0.25 -2.04 15.38
N LEU A 60 0.11 -1.56 16.62
CA LEU A 60 0.44 -2.36 17.81
C LEU A 60 -0.48 -3.58 18.00
N GLY A 61 -1.71 -3.50 17.50
CA GLY A 61 -2.68 -4.59 17.48
C GLY A 61 -2.45 -5.62 16.38
N GLY A 62 -1.40 -5.46 15.56
CA GLY A 62 -1.02 -6.42 14.51
C GLY A 62 -1.52 -6.07 13.11
N ASP A 63 -2.06 -4.86 12.89
CA ASP A 63 -2.42 -4.40 11.54
C ASP A 63 -1.17 -4.32 10.65
N PRO A 64 -1.13 -5.03 9.50
CA PRO A 64 0.04 -5.11 8.63
C PRO A 64 0.24 -3.85 7.78
N TYR A 65 -0.74 -2.95 7.70
CA TYR A 65 -0.80 -1.85 6.75
C TYR A 65 0.47 -0.98 6.76
N TYR A 66 0.97 -0.63 7.95
CA TYR A 66 2.18 0.20 8.06
C TYR A 66 3.39 -0.48 7.39
N CYS A 67 3.60 -1.76 7.67
CA CYS A 67 4.69 -2.54 7.08
C CYS A 67 4.50 -2.72 5.57
N GLN A 68 3.27 -2.95 5.12
CA GLN A 68 2.93 -3.06 3.71
C GLN A 68 3.23 -1.77 2.94
N CYS A 69 2.89 -0.59 3.49
CA CYS A 69 3.25 0.70 2.88
C CYS A 69 4.77 0.87 2.73
N LEU A 70 5.54 0.50 3.76
CA LEU A 70 7.00 0.54 3.71
C LEU A 70 7.55 -0.40 2.63
N ALA A 71 7.00 -1.61 2.52
CA ALA A 71 7.39 -2.60 1.52
C ALA A 71 7.08 -2.11 0.09
N THR A 72 5.85 -1.62 -0.16
CA THR A 72 5.46 -1.05 -1.46
C THR A 72 6.40 0.08 -1.87
N ALA A 73 6.73 1.00 -0.95
CA ALA A 73 7.64 2.09 -1.26
C ALA A 73 9.06 1.63 -1.59
N ARG A 74 9.58 0.62 -0.87
CA ARG A 74 10.89 0.04 -1.17
C ARG A 74 10.90 -0.61 -2.56
N LEU A 75 9.89 -1.43 -2.86
CA LEU A 75 9.80 -2.17 -4.11
C LEU A 75 9.53 -1.26 -5.32
N LEU A 76 8.74 -0.20 -5.13
CA LEU A 76 8.49 0.81 -6.16
C LEU A 76 9.75 1.62 -6.45
N ARG A 77 10.49 2.03 -5.40
CA ARG A 77 11.79 2.70 -5.55
C ARG A 77 12.76 1.86 -6.38
N GLU A 78 12.86 0.57 -6.08
CA GLU A 78 13.71 -0.38 -6.80
C GLU A 78 13.29 -0.49 -8.28
N ARG A 79 11.99 -0.63 -8.57
CA ARG A 79 11.47 -0.67 -9.95
C ARG A 79 11.70 0.61 -10.75
N LEU A 80 11.70 1.76 -10.07
CA LEU A 80 11.97 3.05 -10.69
C LEU A 80 13.47 3.36 -10.82
N GLY A 81 14.35 2.50 -10.29
CA GLY A 81 15.80 2.71 -10.32
C GLY A 81 16.25 3.91 -9.49
N LEU A 82 15.55 4.21 -8.39
CA LEU A 82 15.80 5.39 -7.56
C LEU A 82 16.72 5.08 -6.36
N GLY A 83 17.60 6.03 -6.04
CA GLY A 83 18.40 6.03 -4.82
C GLY A 83 17.55 6.23 -3.56
N ALA A 84 18.11 5.86 -2.40
CA ALA A 84 17.40 5.99 -1.11
C ALA A 84 17.05 7.45 -0.75
N GLY A 85 17.85 8.43 -1.18
CA GLY A 85 17.59 9.86 -0.93
C GLY A 85 16.58 10.51 -1.87
N GLU A 86 16.15 9.79 -2.92
CA GLU A 86 15.28 10.29 -3.98
C GLU A 86 13.80 9.96 -3.76
N VAL A 87 13.50 9.13 -2.77
CA VAL A 87 12.12 8.77 -2.40
C VAL A 87 11.87 9.15 -0.95
N LEU A 88 10.77 9.86 -0.71
CA LEU A 88 10.27 10.16 0.62
C LEU A 88 8.94 9.44 0.82
N LEU A 89 8.78 8.80 1.97
CA LEU A 89 7.52 8.20 2.39
C LEU A 89 6.91 9.03 3.51
N THR A 90 5.63 9.34 3.40
CA THR A 90 4.87 10.05 4.43
C THR A 90 3.48 9.43 4.62
N PHE A 91 2.89 9.70 5.79
CA PHE A 91 1.52 9.34 6.11
C PHE A 91 0.69 10.61 6.36
N GLN A 92 -0.38 10.80 5.60
CA GLN A 92 -1.27 11.96 5.66
C GLN A 92 -2.53 11.67 6.50
N SER A 93 -3.38 12.68 6.72
CA SER A 93 -4.66 12.53 7.44
C SER A 93 -4.54 12.16 8.93
N ARG A 94 -3.76 12.95 9.70
CA ARG A 94 -3.74 12.85 11.17
C ARG A 94 -4.95 13.60 11.76
N VAL A 95 -6.14 13.01 11.70
CA VAL A 95 -7.34 13.58 12.33
C VAL A 95 -7.37 13.23 13.82
N GLY A 96 -7.04 14.22 14.66
CA GLY A 96 -7.35 14.26 16.09
C GLY A 96 -6.40 13.51 17.05
N ARG A 97 -6.36 13.99 18.31
CA ARG A 97 -5.66 13.36 19.44
C ARG A 97 -6.30 11.99 19.72
N GLU A 98 -5.55 10.90 19.49
CA GLU A 98 -5.84 9.61 20.13
C GLU A 98 -5.84 9.81 21.65
N ARG A 99 -6.93 9.42 22.30
CA ARG A 99 -6.99 9.20 23.75
C ARG A 99 -6.57 7.77 24.05
#